data_AF-A0A354U416-F1
#
_entry.id   AF-A0A354U416-F1
#
_cell.length_a   1.000
_cell.length_b   1.000
_cell.length_c   1.000
_cell.angle_alpha   90.00
_cell.angle_beta   90.00
_cell.angle_gamma   90.00
#
_symmetry.space_group_name_H-M   'P 1'
#
loop_
_entity.id
_entity.type
_entity.pdbx_description
1 polymer ?
#
loop_
_entity_poly.entity_id
_entity_poly.type
_entity_poly.pdbx_seq_one_letter_code
_entity_poly.pdbx_strand_id
1 'polypeptide(L)'
;MGKLFLLMAALMGGVAVQAVDFSNSAVWDNIKGCCIRGVPEAATVKAASEYLDSVNVDTVTADWQKRAMIRARVIVYSQTAGADASFAGLKAYADNLIAGAEFEKPLSVPEYLGLFNNWWRDKDIQYAKDFYEFMKATPGSEKFPDLGLWAAALGKYEEAYDVYFANKARFTITRMVRIALNHLDDPGKAFAAAKLIVSGQSCTAQQVKEVMNLVAQRLIGNDAIPEAEMKSFLKNVNRKYTAYLPGDPQTWEPIISQVRNLLDAY
;
A
#
# COMPACT_ATOMS: atom_id res chain seq x y z
N MET A 1 33.73 -12.01 -1.77
CA MET A 1 34.54 -10.79 -1.62
C MET A 1 34.62 -10.08 -2.98
N GLY A 2 34.14 -8.82 -3.04
CA GLY A 2 34.45 -7.83 -4.08
C GLY A 2 33.77 -8.04 -5.44
N LYS A 3 33.17 -7.05 -6.11
CA LYS A 3 33.32 -5.60 -6.00
C LYS A 3 32.06 -4.89 -6.53
N LEU A 4 31.66 -3.86 -5.79
CA LEU A 4 30.97 -2.66 -6.28
C LEU A 4 31.62 -2.17 -7.59
N PHE A 5 30.82 -1.82 -8.59
CA PHE A 5 31.22 -0.85 -9.60
C PHE A 5 30.35 0.40 -9.46
N LEU A 6 30.85 1.32 -8.64
CA LEU A 6 30.62 2.75 -8.78
C LEU A 6 31.55 3.24 -9.88
N LEU A 7 31.01 3.92 -10.89
CA LEU A 7 31.81 4.72 -11.82
C LEU A 7 31.04 6.01 -12.14
N MET A 8 31.38 7.06 -11.40
CA MET A 8 31.34 8.43 -11.91
C MET A 8 32.77 8.79 -12.31
N ALA A 9 32.96 9.29 -13.54
CA ALA A 9 33.61 10.59 -13.78
C ALA A 9 33.61 10.94 -15.27
N ALA A 10 33.32 12.21 -15.51
CA ALA A 10 33.14 12.90 -16.77
C ALA A 10 34.35 12.89 -17.70
N LEU A 11 34.06 12.86 -19.01
CA LEU A 11 34.91 13.38 -20.07
C LEU A 11 34.01 14.03 -21.13
N MET A 12 34.35 15.25 -21.53
CA MET A 12 33.60 16.05 -22.50
C MET A 12 33.44 15.30 -23.83
N GLY A 13 32.19 14.97 -24.13
CA GLY A 13 31.74 14.26 -25.31
C GLY A 13 30.32 13.83 -24.97
N GLY A 14 29.34 14.16 -25.82
CA GLY A 14 27.95 13.81 -25.57
C GLY A 14 27.82 12.30 -25.40
N VAL A 15 27.79 11.84 -24.16
CA VAL A 15 27.43 10.46 -23.85
C VAL A 15 25.95 10.41 -24.15
N ALA A 16 25.60 9.84 -25.31
CA ALA A 16 24.24 9.41 -25.57
C ALA A 16 23.89 8.46 -24.43
N VAL A 17 23.16 8.97 -23.42
CA VAL A 17 22.52 8.13 -22.43
C VAL A 17 21.59 7.26 -23.26
N GLN A 18 21.94 5.98 -23.41
CA GLN A 18 21.08 5.07 -24.15
C GLN A 18 19.75 5.03 -23.40
N ALA A 19 18.69 5.43 -24.09
CA ALA A 19 17.36 5.40 -23.52
C ALA A 19 17.04 3.96 -23.10
N VAL A 20 16.52 3.79 -21.88
CA VAL A 20 16.17 2.48 -21.34
C VAL A 20 14.69 2.19 -21.59
N ASP A 21 14.37 0.98 -22.01
CA ASP A 21 12.97 0.59 -22.20
C ASP A 21 12.24 0.55 -20.85
N PHE A 22 10.94 0.86 -20.88
CA PHE A 22 10.09 0.85 -19.70
C PHE A 22 10.04 -0.55 -19.06
N SER A 23 10.37 -0.60 -17.78
CA SER A 23 10.11 -1.75 -16.92
C SER A 23 9.56 -1.26 -15.60
N ASN A 24 8.36 -1.71 -15.24
CA ASN A 24 7.73 -1.29 -13.99
C ASN A 24 8.60 -1.62 -12.77
N SER A 25 9.21 -2.82 -12.73
CA SER A 25 10.11 -3.17 -11.61
C SER A 25 11.33 -2.26 -11.56
N ALA A 26 11.96 -1.97 -12.69
CA ALA A 26 13.12 -1.10 -12.74
C ALA A 26 12.79 0.34 -12.33
N VAL A 27 11.63 0.86 -12.72
CA VAL A 27 11.11 2.16 -12.26
C VAL A 27 11.01 2.17 -10.73
N TRP A 28 10.33 1.20 -10.14
CA TRP A 28 10.16 1.14 -8.69
C TRP A 28 11.49 0.93 -7.94
N ASP A 29 12.41 0.14 -8.49
CA ASP A 29 13.73 -0.09 -7.89
C ASP A 29 14.61 1.16 -7.87
N ASN A 30 14.55 1.99 -8.91
CA ASN A 30 15.35 3.22 -8.99
C ASN A 30 14.77 4.37 -8.17
N ILE A 31 13.46 4.38 -7.90
CA ILE A 31 12.84 5.44 -7.08
C ILE A 31 12.64 5.05 -5.61
N LYS A 32 12.86 3.78 -5.20
CA LYS A 32 12.56 3.32 -3.83
C LYS A 32 13.25 4.13 -2.73
N GLY A 33 14.43 4.70 -3.01
CA GLY A 33 15.13 5.59 -2.09
C GLY A 33 14.38 6.91 -1.81
N CYS A 34 13.44 7.29 -2.68
CA CYS A 34 12.55 8.44 -2.50
C CYS A 34 11.26 8.07 -1.72
N CYS A 35 10.96 6.78 -1.55
CA CYS A 35 9.76 6.28 -0.88
C CYS A 35 9.98 6.12 0.63
N ILE A 36 10.51 7.14 1.29
CA ILE A 36 10.93 7.07 2.71
C ILE A 36 10.20 8.09 3.58
N ARG A 37 10.15 7.79 4.88
CA ARG A 37 9.76 8.76 5.91
C ARG A 37 10.94 9.70 6.15
N GLY A 38 10.79 10.98 5.84
CA GLY A 38 11.83 11.99 5.98
C GLY A 38 12.40 12.43 4.63
N VAL A 39 13.54 13.13 4.69
CA VAL A 39 14.20 13.72 3.52
C VAL A 39 15.31 12.79 3.04
N PRO A 40 15.25 12.24 1.81
CA PRO A 40 16.32 11.43 1.24
C PRO A 40 17.56 12.27 0.91
N GLU A 41 18.70 11.61 0.73
CA GLU A 41 19.91 12.27 0.25
C GLU A 41 19.70 12.89 -1.13
N ALA A 42 20.21 14.11 -1.35
CA ALA A 42 20.07 14.80 -2.63
C ALA A 42 20.60 13.99 -3.83
N ALA A 43 21.67 13.22 -3.64
CA ALA A 43 22.21 12.32 -4.67
C ALA A 43 21.21 11.20 -5.04
N THR A 44 20.44 10.70 -4.08
CA THR A 44 19.41 9.68 -4.31
C THR A 44 18.27 10.23 -5.16
N VAL A 45 17.77 11.43 -4.82
CA VAL A 45 16.70 12.09 -5.58
C VAL A 45 17.16 12.42 -7.00
N LYS A 46 18.40 12.92 -7.13
CA LYS A 46 19.00 13.21 -8.43
C LYS A 46 19.11 11.96 -9.30
N ALA A 47 19.66 10.87 -8.77
CA ALA A 47 19.78 9.61 -9.52
C ALA A 47 18.41 9.05 -9.94
N ALA A 48 17.40 9.14 -9.07
CA ALA A 48 16.04 8.73 -9.40
C ALA A 48 15.44 9.58 -10.53
N SER A 49 15.63 10.90 -10.49
CA SER A 49 15.19 11.80 -11.57
C SER A 49 15.90 11.48 -12.89
N GLU A 50 17.23 11.35 -12.87
CA GLU A 50 18.04 11.02 -14.05
C GLU A 50 17.60 9.68 -14.66
N TYR A 51 17.30 8.68 -13.83
CA TYR A 51 16.76 7.41 -14.33
C TYR A 51 15.40 7.62 -15.03
N LEU A 52 14.45 8.32 -14.41
CA LEU A 52 13.13 8.55 -15.02
C LEU A 52 13.21 9.34 -16.33
N ASP A 53 14.18 10.24 -16.45
CA ASP A 53 14.45 11.00 -17.68
C ASP A 53 15.17 10.17 -18.76
N SER A 54 15.83 9.07 -18.38
CA SER A 54 16.45 8.12 -19.31
C SER A 54 15.48 7.09 -19.90
N VAL A 55 14.26 6.96 -19.35
CA VAL A 55 13.26 6.01 -19.86
C VAL A 55 12.79 6.45 -21.24
N ASN A 56 12.88 5.54 -22.23
CA ASN A 56 12.39 5.77 -23.58
C ASN A 56 10.87 5.93 -23.60
N VAL A 57 10.39 7.13 -23.90
CA VAL A 57 8.95 7.46 -23.96
C VAL A 57 8.18 6.60 -24.96
N ASP A 58 8.83 6.16 -26.05
CA ASP A 58 8.20 5.32 -27.09
C ASP A 58 7.84 3.92 -26.58
N THR A 59 8.41 3.51 -25.43
CA THR A 59 8.09 2.23 -24.78
C THR A 59 7.01 2.34 -23.71
N VAL A 60 6.55 3.56 -23.40
CA VAL A 60 5.50 3.86 -22.42
C VAL A 60 4.17 4.04 -23.17
N THR A 61 3.66 2.95 -23.75
CA THR A 61 2.54 3.00 -24.69
C THR A 61 1.18 2.80 -24.00
N ALA A 62 1.11 1.89 -23.04
CA ALA A 62 -0.15 1.56 -22.36
C ALA A 62 -0.47 2.55 -21.24
N ASP A 63 -1.76 2.85 -21.05
CA ASP A 63 -2.22 3.81 -20.03
C ASP A 63 -1.72 3.50 -18.61
N TRP A 64 -1.60 2.23 -18.23
CA TRP A 64 -1.08 1.87 -16.91
C TRP A 64 0.42 2.18 -16.76
N GLN A 65 1.20 2.12 -17.84
CA GLN A 65 2.62 2.48 -17.85
C GLN A 65 2.78 3.99 -17.73
N LYS A 66 1.97 4.75 -18.47
CA LYS A 66 1.90 6.22 -18.35
C LYS A 66 1.58 6.62 -16.91
N ARG A 67 0.56 6.01 -16.29
CA ARG A 67 0.23 6.23 -14.87
C ARG A 67 1.38 5.89 -13.93
N ALA A 68 2.08 4.77 -14.16
CA ALA A 68 3.23 4.37 -13.36
C ALA A 68 4.37 5.40 -13.44
N MET A 69 4.67 5.90 -14.65
CA MET A 69 5.67 6.95 -14.87
C MET A 69 5.27 8.27 -14.21
N ILE A 70 4.02 8.70 -14.34
CA ILE A 70 3.52 9.93 -13.68
C ILE A 70 3.64 9.79 -12.16
N ARG A 71 3.20 8.65 -11.59
CA ARG A 71 3.32 8.41 -10.15
C ARG A 71 4.77 8.43 -9.69
N ALA A 72 5.68 7.80 -10.42
CA ALA A 72 7.10 7.80 -10.12
C ALA A 72 7.67 9.23 -10.11
N ARG A 73 7.31 10.04 -11.11
CA ARG A 73 7.72 11.45 -11.19
C ARG A 73 7.15 12.28 -10.04
N VAL A 74 5.89 12.09 -9.66
CA VAL A 74 5.28 12.76 -8.50
C VAL A 74 6.02 12.41 -7.20
N ILE A 75 6.41 11.15 -7.01
CA ILE A 75 7.19 10.70 -5.85
C ILE A 75 8.55 11.41 -5.80
N VAL A 76 9.30 11.40 -6.90
CA VAL A 76 10.62 12.04 -6.96
C VAL A 76 10.50 13.56 -6.79
N TYR A 77 9.51 14.19 -7.43
CA TYR A 77 9.23 15.62 -7.28
C TYR A 77 8.94 15.98 -5.82
N SER A 78 8.17 15.16 -5.09
CA SER A 78 7.86 15.39 -3.67
C SER A 78 9.08 15.39 -2.75
N GLN A 79 10.21 14.84 -3.21
CA GLN A 79 11.47 14.78 -2.47
C GLN A 79 12.53 15.74 -3.04
N THR A 80 12.22 16.47 -4.10
CA THR A 80 13.16 17.37 -4.77
C THR A 80 13.32 18.66 -3.99
N ALA A 81 14.56 19.04 -3.70
CA ALA A 81 14.84 20.26 -2.96
C ALA A 81 14.29 21.50 -3.70
N GLY A 82 13.52 22.34 -2.99
CA GLY A 82 12.90 23.53 -3.56
C GLY A 82 11.60 23.28 -4.34
N ALA A 83 11.20 22.02 -4.54
CA ALA A 83 9.88 21.70 -5.09
C ALA A 83 8.77 21.97 -4.07
N ASP A 84 7.57 22.31 -4.56
CA ASP A 84 6.39 22.42 -3.71
C ASP A 84 5.88 21.01 -3.38
N ALA A 85 6.31 20.49 -2.24
CA ALA A 85 5.91 19.19 -1.73
C ALA A 85 4.53 19.20 -1.04
N SER A 86 3.79 20.32 -1.02
CA SER A 86 2.41 20.34 -0.53
C SER A 86 1.49 19.48 -1.42
N PHE A 87 0.31 19.10 -0.93
CA PHE A 87 -0.65 18.38 -1.77
C PHE A 87 -1.03 19.19 -3.02
N ALA A 88 -1.23 20.51 -2.88
CA ALA A 88 -1.54 21.39 -4.00
C ALA A 88 -0.41 21.42 -5.04
N GLY A 89 0.85 21.51 -4.60
CA GLY A 89 2.02 21.46 -5.46
C GLY A 89 2.15 20.13 -6.22
N LEU A 90 2.01 18.99 -5.51
CA LEU A 90 2.03 17.67 -6.15
C LEU A 90 0.88 17.50 -7.14
N LYS A 91 -0.32 17.99 -6.80
CA LYS A 91 -1.49 17.95 -7.68
C LYS A 91 -1.25 18.74 -8.96
N ALA A 92 -0.77 19.98 -8.86
CA ALA A 92 -0.47 20.81 -10.01
C ALA A 92 0.60 20.17 -10.92
N TYR A 93 1.64 19.58 -10.32
CA TYR A 93 2.68 18.85 -11.05
C TYR A 93 2.11 17.62 -11.78
N ALA A 94 1.32 16.79 -11.09
CA ALA A 94 0.69 15.62 -11.69
C ALA A 94 -0.29 16.01 -12.81
N ASP A 95 -1.11 17.04 -12.61
CA ASP A 95 -2.07 17.52 -13.60
C ASP A 95 -1.36 18.00 -14.88
N ASN A 96 -0.19 18.65 -14.75
CA ASN A 96 0.64 19.02 -15.90
C ASN A 96 1.17 17.79 -16.65
N LEU A 97 1.67 16.77 -15.94
CA LEU A 97 2.13 15.52 -16.55
C LEU A 97 0.98 14.75 -17.23
N ILE A 98 -0.21 14.75 -16.64
CA ILE A 98 -1.41 14.12 -17.22
C ILE A 98 -1.82 14.86 -18.49
N ALA A 99 -1.81 16.20 -18.49
CA ALA A 99 -2.15 16.99 -19.66
C ALA A 99 -1.19 16.77 -20.84
N GLY A 100 0.08 16.46 -20.55
CA GLY A 100 1.08 16.07 -21.55
C GLY A 100 1.03 14.60 -21.96
N ALA A 101 0.20 13.77 -21.33
CA ALA A 101 0.09 12.34 -21.62
C ALA A 101 -1.25 12.05 -22.32
N GLU A 102 -1.18 11.46 -23.51
CA GLU A 102 -2.37 11.01 -24.24
C GLU A 102 -2.86 9.67 -23.68
N PHE A 103 -3.85 9.70 -22.78
CA PHE A 103 -4.50 8.48 -22.28
C PHE A 103 -5.62 8.02 -23.23
N GLU A 104 -5.72 6.72 -23.48
CA GLU A 104 -6.83 6.15 -24.25
C GLU A 104 -8.17 6.30 -23.51
N LYS A 105 -8.13 6.28 -22.18
CA LYS A 105 -9.29 6.48 -21.32
C LYS A 105 -8.99 7.50 -20.23
N PRO A 106 -9.97 8.36 -19.86
CA PRO A 106 -9.84 9.17 -18.66
C PRO A 106 -9.51 8.32 -17.45
N LEU A 107 -8.62 8.82 -16.59
CA LEU A 107 -8.32 8.16 -15.32
C LEU A 107 -9.60 8.03 -14.50
N SER A 108 -9.85 6.83 -13.97
CA SER A 108 -10.85 6.69 -12.92
C SER A 108 -10.40 7.44 -11.66
N VAL A 109 -11.35 7.81 -10.80
CA VAL A 109 -11.06 8.52 -9.55
C VAL A 109 -10.02 7.77 -8.69
N PRO A 110 -10.12 6.43 -8.46
CA PRO A 110 -9.09 5.70 -7.73
C PRO A 110 -7.71 5.73 -8.38
N GLU A 111 -7.64 5.73 -9.72
CA GLU A 111 -6.36 5.82 -10.45
C GLU A 111 -5.71 7.18 -10.30
N TYR A 112 -6.51 8.25 -10.36
CA TYR A 112 -6.04 9.62 -10.14
C TYR A 112 -5.58 9.83 -8.70
N LEU A 113 -6.39 9.45 -7.71
CA LEU A 113 -6.03 9.51 -6.29
C LEU A 113 -4.78 8.68 -5.98
N GLY A 114 -4.61 7.55 -6.68
CA GLY A 114 -3.43 6.69 -6.57
C GLY A 114 -2.11 7.38 -6.90
N LEU A 115 -2.11 8.47 -7.67
CA LEU A 115 -0.90 9.24 -8.01
C LEU A 115 -0.32 9.98 -6.78
N PHE A 116 -1.18 10.34 -5.82
CA PHE A 116 -0.83 11.13 -4.64
C PHE A 116 -0.69 10.28 -3.37
N ASN A 117 -0.98 8.98 -3.46
CA ASN A 117 -1.00 8.07 -2.32
C ASN A 117 0.42 7.67 -1.88
N ASN A 118 1.11 8.62 -1.26
CA ASN A 118 2.44 8.48 -0.68
C ASN A 118 2.30 8.08 0.79
N TRP A 119 2.04 6.80 1.06
CA TRP A 119 1.70 6.28 2.39
C TRP A 119 2.72 6.60 3.49
N TRP A 120 3.99 6.85 3.15
CA TRP A 120 5.01 7.27 4.12
C TRP A 120 4.82 8.70 4.65
N ARG A 121 3.95 9.49 4.01
CA ARG A 121 3.55 10.84 4.43
C ARG A 121 2.32 10.87 5.33
N ASP A 122 1.81 9.72 5.78
CA ASP A 122 0.70 9.64 6.74
C ASP A 122 0.95 10.40 8.07
N LYS A 123 2.21 10.73 8.40
CA LYS A 123 2.59 11.55 9.57
C LYS A 123 2.76 13.04 9.26
N ASP A 124 2.76 13.43 7.99
CA ASP A 124 2.67 14.83 7.58
C ASP A 124 1.19 15.24 7.68
N ILE A 125 0.82 15.80 8.83
CA ILE A 125 -0.59 16.07 9.16
C ILE A 125 -1.23 17.04 8.18
N GLN A 126 -0.49 18.05 7.70
CA GLN A 126 -1.02 19.01 6.75
C GLN A 126 -1.30 18.34 5.40
N TYR A 127 -0.35 17.56 4.88
CA TYR A 127 -0.58 16.77 3.67
C TYR A 127 -1.74 15.79 3.81
N ALA A 128 -1.79 15.05 4.93
CA ALA A 128 -2.84 14.09 5.21
C ALA A 128 -4.23 14.77 5.25
N LYS A 129 -4.32 15.96 5.85
CA LYS A 129 -5.53 16.77 5.91
C LYS A 129 -5.97 17.20 4.51
N ASP A 130 -5.10 17.85 3.76
CA ASP A 130 -5.43 18.40 2.44
C ASP A 130 -5.84 17.30 1.46
N PHE A 131 -5.11 16.17 1.45
CA PHE A 131 -5.43 15.06 0.59
C PHE A 131 -6.73 14.34 1.00
N TYR A 132 -6.96 14.17 2.31
CA TYR A 132 -8.23 13.65 2.82
C TYR A 132 -9.41 14.54 2.42
N GLU A 133 -9.32 15.85 2.62
CA GLU A 133 -10.37 16.81 2.25
C GLU A 133 -10.66 16.76 0.74
N PHE A 134 -9.61 16.68 -0.08
CA PHE A 134 -9.73 16.49 -1.52
C PHE A 134 -10.47 15.19 -1.89
N MET A 135 -10.11 14.06 -1.26
CA MET A 135 -10.82 12.80 -1.48
C MET A 135 -12.29 12.91 -1.10
N LYS A 136 -12.61 13.48 0.07
CA LYS A 136 -14.00 13.66 0.52
C LYS A 136 -14.83 14.53 -0.42
N ALA A 137 -14.21 15.52 -1.06
CA ALA A 137 -14.85 16.37 -2.06
C ALA A 137 -14.98 15.71 -3.45
N THR A 138 -14.32 14.56 -3.68
CA THR A 138 -14.29 13.88 -4.98
C THR A 138 -15.27 12.71 -5.01
N PRO A 139 -16.36 12.77 -5.82
CA PRO A 139 -17.29 11.65 -5.97
C PRO A 139 -16.59 10.39 -6.50
N GLY A 140 -16.86 9.22 -5.91
CA GLY A 140 -16.22 7.96 -6.28
C GLY A 140 -14.96 7.62 -5.47
N SER A 141 -14.49 8.54 -4.61
CA SER A 141 -13.37 8.32 -3.70
C SER A 141 -13.61 7.20 -2.68
N GLU A 142 -14.87 6.88 -2.36
CA GLU A 142 -15.24 5.79 -1.45
C GLU A 142 -14.81 4.40 -1.95
N LYS A 143 -14.53 4.27 -3.25
CA LYS A 143 -13.98 3.05 -3.88
C LYS A 143 -12.46 2.97 -3.82
N PHE A 144 -11.80 3.99 -3.28
CA PHE A 144 -10.35 4.02 -3.10
C PHE A 144 -10.01 3.61 -1.65
N PRO A 145 -9.52 2.38 -1.40
CA PRO A 145 -9.39 1.85 -0.04
C PRO A 145 -8.48 2.69 0.85
N ASP A 146 -7.47 3.34 0.29
CA ASP A 146 -6.54 4.18 1.05
C ASP A 146 -7.16 5.49 1.54
N LEU A 147 -8.40 5.85 1.16
CA LEU A 147 -9.16 6.85 1.92
C LEU A 147 -9.19 6.50 3.41
N GLY A 148 -9.27 5.21 3.75
CA GLY A 148 -9.19 4.76 5.14
C GLY A 148 -7.81 4.98 5.78
N LEU A 149 -6.73 5.01 5.01
CA LEU A 149 -5.38 5.32 5.53
C LEU A 149 -5.32 6.76 5.98
N TRP A 150 -5.82 7.67 5.14
CA TRP A 150 -5.81 9.10 5.42
C TRP A 150 -6.83 9.48 6.50
N ALA A 151 -7.99 8.83 6.54
CA ALA A 151 -8.92 8.95 7.67
C ALA A 151 -8.25 8.55 9.00
N ALA A 152 -7.55 7.41 9.04
CA ALA A 152 -6.86 6.95 10.24
C ALA A 152 -5.70 7.88 10.65
N ALA A 153 -4.96 8.43 9.70
CA ALA A 153 -3.91 9.42 9.96
C ALA A 153 -4.45 10.68 10.69
N LEU A 154 -5.71 11.02 10.46
CA LEU A 154 -6.42 12.13 11.10
C LEU A 154 -7.24 11.71 12.34
N GLY A 155 -7.04 10.50 12.86
CA GLY A 155 -7.75 9.97 14.02
C GLY A 155 -9.22 9.59 13.78
N LYS A 156 -9.68 9.56 12.51
CA LYS A 156 -11.05 9.18 12.14
C LYS A 156 -11.17 7.66 11.99
N TYR A 157 -10.95 6.95 13.10
CA TYR A 157 -10.79 5.50 13.10
C TYR A 157 -12.06 4.74 12.69
N GLU A 158 -13.23 5.23 13.07
CA GLU A 158 -14.52 4.63 12.69
C GLU A 158 -14.70 4.67 11.17
N GLU A 159 -14.54 5.85 10.56
CA GLU A 159 -14.60 6.03 9.11
C GLU A 159 -13.53 5.20 8.39
N ALA A 160 -12.30 5.15 8.93
CA ALA A 160 -11.23 4.35 8.37
C ALA A 160 -11.60 2.86 8.32
N TYR A 161 -12.16 2.33 9.41
CA TYR A 161 -12.64 0.95 9.47
C TYR A 161 -13.73 0.71 8.41
N ASP A 162 -14.75 1.56 8.36
CA ASP A 162 -15.90 1.39 7.47
C ASP A 162 -15.49 1.42 5.99
N VAL A 163 -14.60 2.35 5.61
CA VAL A 163 -14.05 2.43 4.25
C VAL A 163 -13.31 1.15 3.89
N TYR A 164 -12.42 0.66 4.75
CA TYR A 164 -11.69 -0.56 4.51
C TYR A 164 -12.60 -1.78 4.39
N PHE A 165 -13.62 -1.86 5.26
CA PHE A 165 -14.55 -2.99 5.31
C PHE A 165 -15.44 -3.03 4.07
N ALA A 166 -15.97 -1.87 3.64
CA ALA A 166 -16.77 -1.75 2.43
C ALA A 166 -16.00 -2.16 1.17
N ASN A 167 -14.72 -1.75 1.07
CA ASN A 167 -13.86 -2.08 -0.06
C ASN A 167 -13.34 -3.52 -0.04
N LYS A 168 -13.42 -4.22 1.10
CA LYS A 168 -12.91 -5.60 1.29
C LYS A 168 -11.46 -5.78 0.80
N ALA A 169 -10.64 -4.73 0.91
CA ALA A 169 -9.28 -4.74 0.41
C ALA A 169 -8.40 -5.64 1.29
N ARG A 170 -7.91 -6.77 0.76
CA ARG A 170 -7.16 -7.77 1.56
C ARG A 170 -5.97 -7.21 2.34
N PHE A 171 -5.30 -6.18 1.80
CA PHE A 171 -4.13 -5.57 2.43
C PHE A 171 -4.46 -4.71 3.66
N THR A 172 -5.75 -4.41 3.89
CA THR A 172 -6.22 -3.59 5.02
C THR A 172 -6.78 -4.42 6.16
N ILE A 173 -6.90 -5.76 6.03
CA ILE A 173 -7.52 -6.61 7.06
C ILE A 173 -6.86 -6.45 8.42
N THR A 174 -5.53 -6.58 8.50
CA THR A 174 -4.81 -6.38 9.77
C THR A 174 -4.99 -4.97 10.33
N ARG A 175 -5.10 -3.95 9.47
CA ARG A 175 -5.36 -2.56 9.89
C ARG A 175 -6.75 -2.44 10.50
N MET A 176 -7.78 -3.02 9.88
CA MET A 176 -9.14 -3.04 10.41
C MET A 176 -9.23 -3.71 11.78
N VAL A 177 -8.61 -4.90 11.93
CA VAL A 177 -8.59 -5.61 13.21
C VAL A 177 -7.91 -4.76 14.29
N ARG A 178 -6.77 -4.13 13.98
CA ARG A 178 -6.08 -3.24 14.92
C ARG A 178 -6.87 -1.98 15.23
N ILE A 179 -7.54 -1.38 14.25
CA ILE A 179 -8.39 -0.20 14.48
C ILE A 179 -9.51 -0.55 15.45
N ALA A 180 -10.25 -1.63 15.16
CA ALA A 180 -11.35 -2.07 16.01
C ALA A 180 -10.89 -2.37 17.44
N LEU A 181 -9.75 -3.07 17.59
CA LEU A 181 -9.21 -3.43 18.89
C LEU A 181 -8.54 -2.29 19.67
N ASN A 182 -7.82 -1.39 19.00
CA ASN A 182 -6.95 -0.42 19.68
C ASN A 182 -7.55 0.97 19.79
N HIS A 183 -8.54 1.29 18.94
CA HIS A 183 -9.09 2.64 18.85
C HIS A 183 -10.61 2.69 19.05
N LEU A 184 -11.33 1.61 18.70
CA LEU A 184 -12.78 1.56 18.83
C LEU A 184 -13.26 0.73 20.03
N ASP A 185 -12.38 -0.08 20.62
CA ASP A 185 -12.71 -1.07 21.66
C ASP A 185 -13.89 -1.98 21.27
N ASP A 186 -13.93 -2.38 19.99
CA ASP A 186 -15.03 -3.14 19.40
C ASP A 186 -14.54 -4.54 18.97
N PRO A 187 -14.65 -5.56 19.86
CA PRO A 187 -14.28 -6.93 19.54
C PRO A 187 -15.16 -7.54 18.43
N GLY A 188 -16.40 -7.09 18.27
CA GLY A 188 -17.32 -7.55 17.22
C GLY A 188 -16.84 -7.12 15.83
N LYS A 189 -16.49 -5.84 15.67
CA LYS A 189 -15.84 -5.33 14.44
C LYS A 189 -14.50 -6.00 14.19
N ALA A 190 -13.68 -6.17 15.23
CA ALA A 190 -12.40 -6.85 15.09
C ALA A 190 -12.58 -8.27 14.54
N PHE A 191 -13.57 -9.02 15.05
CA PHE A 191 -13.89 -10.35 14.58
C PHE A 191 -14.50 -10.35 13.16
N ALA A 192 -15.38 -9.40 12.84
CA ALA A 192 -15.94 -9.25 11.49
C ALA A 192 -14.83 -8.99 10.45
N ALA A 193 -13.86 -8.15 10.76
CA ALA A 193 -12.69 -7.93 9.91
C ALA A 193 -11.79 -9.17 9.82
N ALA A 194 -11.55 -9.88 10.94
CA ALA A 194 -10.76 -11.11 10.95
C ALA A 194 -11.34 -12.19 10.04
N LYS A 195 -12.68 -12.33 10.00
CA LYS A 195 -13.39 -13.25 9.08
C LYS A 195 -13.05 -13.01 7.60
N LEU A 196 -12.57 -11.82 7.23
CA LEU A 196 -12.20 -11.54 5.83
C LEU A 196 -10.99 -12.36 5.35
N ILE A 197 -10.12 -12.87 6.24
CA ILE A 197 -8.97 -13.70 5.83
C ILE A 197 -9.41 -15.01 5.17
N VAL A 198 -10.63 -15.48 5.44
CA VAL A 198 -11.17 -16.69 4.81
C VAL A 198 -12.06 -16.39 3.60
N SER A 199 -12.56 -15.16 3.45
CA SER A 199 -13.35 -14.75 2.29
C SER A 199 -12.48 -14.30 1.11
N GLY A 200 -12.76 -14.77 -0.11
CA GLY A 200 -12.12 -14.25 -1.33
C GLY A 200 -10.63 -14.64 -1.52
N GLN A 201 -9.88 -13.72 -2.15
CA GLN A 201 -8.46 -13.90 -2.54
C GLN A 201 -7.56 -14.26 -1.35
N SER A 202 -6.54 -15.09 -1.60
CA SER A 202 -5.63 -15.56 -0.55
C SER A 202 -4.84 -14.41 0.08
N CYS A 203 -4.78 -14.41 1.41
CA CYS A 203 -3.90 -13.54 2.18
C CYS A 203 -2.48 -14.13 2.23
N THR A 204 -1.48 -13.28 2.44
CA THR A 204 -0.12 -13.75 2.71
C THR A 204 -0.04 -14.43 4.08
N ALA A 205 0.90 -15.35 4.26
CA ALA A 205 1.10 -16.03 5.54
C ALA A 205 1.36 -15.04 6.68
N GLN A 206 2.13 -13.97 6.42
CA GLN A 206 2.38 -12.93 7.41
C GLN A 206 1.10 -12.25 7.88
N GLN A 207 0.20 -11.90 6.95
CA GLN A 207 -1.09 -11.31 7.31
C GLN A 207 -1.96 -12.28 8.12
N VAL A 208 -2.04 -13.54 7.70
CA VAL A 208 -2.82 -14.57 8.43
C VAL A 208 -2.27 -14.74 9.84
N LYS A 209 -0.95 -14.87 9.99
CA LYS A 209 -0.26 -14.98 11.29
C LYS A 209 -0.58 -13.78 12.19
N GLU A 210 -0.48 -12.57 11.67
CA GLU A 210 -0.78 -11.36 12.45
C GLU A 210 -2.24 -11.31 12.92
N VAL A 211 -3.19 -11.62 12.03
CA VAL A 211 -4.61 -11.66 12.39
C VAL A 211 -4.88 -12.75 13.42
N MET A 212 -4.34 -13.96 13.22
CA MET A 212 -4.56 -15.07 14.16
C MET A 212 -3.95 -14.82 15.53
N ASN A 213 -2.81 -14.13 15.61
CA ASN A 213 -2.24 -13.69 16.89
C ASN A 213 -3.18 -12.72 17.61
N LEU A 214 -3.76 -11.75 16.90
CA LEU A 214 -4.71 -10.80 17.49
C LEU A 214 -5.98 -11.51 17.97
N VAL A 215 -6.49 -12.46 17.19
CA VAL A 215 -7.63 -13.31 17.57
C VAL A 215 -7.30 -14.08 18.86
N ALA A 216 -6.18 -14.80 18.87
CA ALA A 216 -5.75 -15.63 20.00
C ALA A 216 -5.60 -14.83 21.30
N GLN A 217 -5.01 -13.63 21.21
CA GLN A 217 -4.69 -12.81 22.38
C GLN A 217 -5.87 -12.00 22.92
N ARG A 218 -6.83 -11.63 22.06
CA ARG A 218 -7.81 -10.59 22.41
C ARG A 218 -9.27 -10.93 22.11
N LEU A 219 -9.54 -11.94 21.29
CA LEU A 219 -10.91 -12.28 20.86
C LEU A 219 -11.36 -13.66 21.34
N ILE A 220 -10.45 -14.60 21.54
CA ILE A 220 -10.77 -15.92 22.11
C ILE A 220 -11.32 -15.75 23.53
N GLY A 221 -12.45 -16.39 23.81
CA GLY A 221 -13.16 -16.32 25.09
C GLY A 221 -13.85 -14.97 25.36
N ASN A 222 -13.93 -14.06 24.38
CA ASN A 222 -14.61 -12.78 24.56
C ASN A 222 -16.14 -12.94 24.41
N ASP A 223 -16.91 -12.53 25.43
CA ASP A 223 -18.37 -12.67 25.47
C ASP A 223 -19.13 -11.97 24.34
N ALA A 224 -18.52 -10.96 23.71
CA ALA A 224 -19.11 -10.27 22.56
C ALA A 224 -19.11 -11.14 21.28
N ILE A 225 -18.38 -12.26 21.29
CA ILE A 225 -18.25 -13.16 20.13
C ILE A 225 -18.88 -14.51 20.49
N PRO A 226 -19.96 -14.92 19.81
CA PRO A 226 -20.56 -16.22 20.03
C PRO A 226 -19.55 -17.36 19.82
N GLU A 227 -19.49 -18.29 20.76
CA GLU A 227 -18.59 -19.45 20.75
C GLU A 227 -18.68 -20.23 19.43
N ALA A 228 -19.90 -20.49 18.97
CA ALA A 228 -20.18 -21.19 17.71
C ALA A 228 -19.61 -20.45 16.49
N GLU A 229 -19.66 -19.12 16.48
CA GLU A 229 -19.07 -18.32 15.40
C GLU A 229 -17.54 -18.38 15.42
N MET A 230 -16.92 -18.26 16.60
CA MET A 230 -15.47 -18.39 16.74
C MET A 230 -14.98 -19.77 16.28
N LYS A 231 -15.64 -20.84 16.75
CA LYS A 231 -15.33 -22.22 16.34
C LYS A 231 -15.48 -22.43 14.83
N SER A 232 -16.53 -21.88 14.23
CA SER A 232 -16.74 -21.92 12.78
C SER A 232 -15.64 -21.15 12.02
N PHE A 233 -15.25 -19.98 12.51
CA PHE A 233 -14.15 -19.21 11.94
C PHE A 233 -12.83 -19.98 11.97
N LEU A 234 -12.44 -20.55 13.12
CA LEU A 234 -11.21 -21.35 13.26
C LEU A 234 -11.19 -22.57 12.31
N LYS A 235 -12.33 -23.29 12.20
CA LYS A 235 -12.48 -24.38 11.23
C LYS A 235 -12.25 -23.92 9.79
N ASN A 236 -12.79 -22.75 9.42
CA ASN A 236 -12.64 -22.20 8.08
C ASN A 236 -11.20 -21.76 7.79
N VAL A 237 -10.50 -21.18 8.78
CA VAL A 237 -9.08 -20.84 8.66
C VAL A 237 -8.24 -22.10 8.45
N ASN A 238 -8.41 -23.11 9.32
CA ASN A 238 -7.68 -24.38 9.23
C ASN A 238 -7.89 -25.04 7.86
N ARG A 239 -9.15 -25.13 7.39
CA ARG A 239 -9.49 -25.71 6.09
C ARG A 239 -8.85 -24.96 4.94
N LYS A 240 -8.94 -23.62 4.92
CA LYS A 240 -8.42 -22.81 3.81
C LYS A 240 -6.91 -22.88 3.72
N TYR A 241 -6.22 -22.76 4.85
CA TYR A 241 -4.77 -22.55 4.86
C TYR A 241 -3.95 -23.84 5.00
N THR A 242 -4.54 -24.96 5.44
CA THR A 242 -3.89 -26.29 5.39
C THR A 242 -3.45 -26.67 3.97
N ALA A 243 -4.17 -26.21 2.94
CA ALA A 243 -3.82 -26.45 1.54
C ALA A 243 -2.46 -25.87 1.11
N TYR A 244 -1.89 -24.93 1.87
CA TYR A 244 -0.59 -24.32 1.58
C TYR A 244 0.59 -25.08 2.22
N LEU A 245 0.33 -25.97 3.18
CA LEU A 245 1.39 -26.74 3.87
C LEU A 245 2.30 -27.52 2.92
N PRO A 246 1.82 -28.21 1.87
CA PRO A 246 2.72 -28.98 1.01
C PRO A 246 3.71 -28.10 0.23
N GLY A 247 3.35 -26.85 -0.07
CA GLY A 247 4.18 -25.93 -0.85
C GLY A 247 5.20 -25.13 -0.03
N ASP A 248 4.87 -24.83 1.24
CA ASP A 248 5.76 -24.10 2.15
C ASP A 248 5.46 -24.48 3.62
N PRO A 249 5.89 -25.67 4.07
CA PRO A 249 5.56 -26.16 5.40
C PRO A 249 6.21 -25.31 6.50
N GLN A 250 7.40 -24.76 6.26
CA GLN A 250 8.13 -23.97 7.26
C GLN A 250 7.35 -22.70 7.66
N THR A 251 6.72 -22.05 6.69
CA THR A 251 5.92 -20.85 6.94
C THR A 251 4.54 -21.18 7.53
N TRP A 252 3.86 -22.21 7.00
CA TRP A 252 2.45 -22.45 7.29
C TRP A 252 2.20 -23.36 8.50
N GLU A 253 3.09 -24.31 8.82
CA GLU A 253 2.90 -25.25 9.95
C GLU A 253 2.71 -24.53 11.30
N PRO A 254 3.49 -23.49 11.66
CA PRO A 254 3.29 -22.78 12.93
C PRO A 254 1.93 -22.08 13.01
N ILE A 255 1.44 -21.52 11.89
CA ILE A 255 0.16 -20.82 11.83
C ILE A 255 -0.98 -21.82 11.99
N ILE A 256 -0.94 -22.94 11.24
CA ILE A 256 -1.98 -23.96 11.28
C ILE A 256 -2.02 -24.68 12.62
N SER A 257 -0.86 -24.97 13.23
CA SER A 257 -0.77 -25.56 14.56
C SER A 257 -1.44 -24.68 15.61
N GLN A 258 -1.19 -23.36 15.59
CA GLN A 258 -1.89 -22.42 16.47
C GLN A 258 -3.41 -22.48 16.27
N VAL A 259 -3.87 -22.45 15.02
CA VAL A 259 -5.32 -22.52 14.71
C VAL A 259 -5.95 -23.82 15.22
N ARG A 260 -5.27 -24.96 15.06
CA ARG A 260 -5.74 -26.27 15.54
C ARG A 260 -5.78 -26.32 17.07
N ASN A 261 -4.74 -25.83 17.75
CA ASN A 261 -4.72 -25.76 19.21
C ASN A 261 -5.85 -24.87 19.77
N LEU A 262 -6.11 -23.73 19.13
CA LEU A 262 -7.25 -22.88 19.50
C LEU A 262 -8.57 -23.59 19.24
N LEU A 263 -8.69 -24.32 18.13
CA LEU A 263 -9.90 -25.06 17.79
C LEU A 263 -10.19 -26.19 18.77
N ASP A 264 -9.16 -26.91 19.24
CA ASP A 264 -9.30 -28.00 20.21
C ASP A 264 -9.73 -27.51 21.59
N ALA A 265 -9.47 -26.24 21.91
CA ALA A 265 -9.93 -25.60 23.14
C ALA A 265 -11.42 -25.20 23.13
N TYR A 266 -12.10 -25.27 21.97
CA TYR A 266 -13.53 -24.93 21.75
C TYR A 266 -14.35 -26.16 21.34
#